data_AF-W0F4N5-F1
#
_entry.id   AF-W0F4N5-F1
#
_cell.length_a   1.000
_cell.length_b   1.000
_cell.length_c   1.000
_cell.angle_alpha   90.00
_cell.angle_beta   90.00
_cell.angle_gamma   90.00
#
_symmetry.space_group_name_H-M   'P 1'
#
loop_
_entity.id
_entity.type
_entity.pdbx_description
1 polymer ?
#
loop_
_entity_poly.entity_id
_entity_poly.type
_entity_poly.pdbx_seq_one_letter_code
_entity_poly.pdbx_strand_id
1 'polypeptide(L)'
;MTACGRPKGILPQDKMEAVLWDVAKGSDFVNSNIYYKYPQLNRAAVNQEVLNKIFSLHKVTKKEFFNSLDYYQQRPDVYIAMLDSIKSRQTKEQGLRPNTSDSARAAQAIK
;
A
#
# COMPACT_ATOMS: atom_id res chain seq x y z
N MET A 1 -14.60 19.11 -13.49
CA MET A 1 -13.61 18.06 -13.84
C MET A 1 -14.39 16.81 -14.17
N THR A 2 -14.49 16.49 -15.46
CA THR A 2 -15.53 15.63 -16.01
C THR A 2 -15.18 14.15 -15.82
N ALA A 3 -15.98 13.44 -15.03
CA ALA A 3 -15.94 11.99 -14.90
C ALA A 3 -16.57 11.34 -16.15
N CYS A 4 -15.87 11.33 -17.28
CA CYS A 4 -16.31 10.63 -18.48
C CYS A 4 -15.42 9.42 -18.75
N GLY A 5 -16.00 8.20 -18.67
CA GLY A 5 -15.43 7.00 -19.32
C GLY A 5 -15.24 5.74 -18.48
N ARG A 6 -15.42 5.78 -17.14
CA ARG A 6 -15.22 4.57 -16.32
C ARG A 6 -16.53 3.77 -16.13
N PRO A 7 -16.51 2.43 -16.28
CA PRO A 7 -17.65 1.59 -15.95
C PRO A 7 -18.07 1.74 -14.47
N LYS A 8 -19.37 1.65 -14.18
CA LYS A 8 -19.87 1.65 -12.81
C LYS A 8 -19.25 0.50 -12.02
N GLY A 9 -18.81 0.75 -10.79
CA GLY A 9 -18.20 -0.25 -9.92
C GLY A 9 -16.69 -0.44 -10.11
N ILE A 10 -16.04 0.39 -10.92
CA ILE A 10 -14.57 0.50 -11.00
C ILE A 10 -14.13 1.76 -10.25
N LEU A 11 -13.09 1.63 -9.44
CA LEU A 11 -12.54 2.69 -8.62
C LEU A 11 -11.80 3.74 -9.46
N PRO A 12 -11.92 5.03 -9.10
CA PRO A 12 -10.99 6.09 -9.49
C PRO A 12 -9.52 5.67 -9.41
N GLN A 13 -8.68 6.14 -10.34
CA GLN A 13 -7.28 5.73 -10.43
C GLN A 13 -6.53 6.15 -9.17
N ASP A 14 -6.71 7.40 -8.77
CA ASP A 14 -6.26 7.97 -7.49
C ASP A 14 -6.75 7.15 -6.29
N LYS A 15 -8.03 6.74 -6.30
CA LYS A 15 -8.58 5.90 -5.23
C LYS A 15 -7.99 4.48 -5.23
N MET A 16 -7.81 3.88 -6.40
CA MET A 16 -7.21 2.55 -6.55
C MET A 16 -5.74 2.57 -6.13
N GLU A 17 -4.99 3.58 -6.52
CA GLU A 17 -3.60 3.80 -6.11
C GLU A 17 -3.50 3.94 -4.59
N ALA A 18 -4.38 4.74 -3.97
CA ALA A 18 -4.41 4.90 -2.51
C ALA A 18 -4.73 3.59 -1.77
N VAL A 19 -5.66 2.78 -2.30
CA VAL A 19 -5.96 1.45 -1.74
C VAL A 19 -4.76 0.51 -1.90
N LEU A 20 -4.17 0.43 -3.09
CA LEU A 20 -3.00 -0.43 -3.36
C LEU A 20 -1.80 -0.04 -2.50
N TRP A 21 -1.60 1.25 -2.27
CA TRP A 21 -0.57 1.76 -1.37
C TRP A 21 -0.74 1.23 0.07
N ASP A 22 -1.95 1.27 0.62
CA ASP A 22 -2.20 0.76 1.97
C ASP A 22 -2.17 -0.77 2.02
N VAL A 23 -2.55 -1.46 0.94
CA VAL A 23 -2.33 -2.92 0.81
C VAL A 23 -0.85 -3.25 0.86
N ALA A 24 0.00 -2.55 0.10
CA ALA A 24 1.44 -2.78 0.11
C ALA A 24 2.05 -2.59 1.51
N LYS A 25 1.71 -1.49 2.20
CA LYS A 25 2.14 -1.26 3.59
C LYS A 25 1.61 -2.31 4.56
N GLY A 26 0.34 -2.70 4.44
CA GLY A 26 -0.26 -3.70 5.29
C GLY A 26 0.43 -5.06 5.14
N SER A 27 0.73 -5.47 3.91
CA SER A 27 1.49 -6.68 3.64
C SER A 27 2.92 -6.61 4.19
N ASP A 28 3.62 -5.49 4.01
CA ASP A 28 4.96 -5.30 4.57
C ASP A 28 4.95 -5.37 6.10
N PHE A 29 3.99 -4.71 6.76
CA PHE A 29 3.82 -4.75 8.21
C PHE A 29 3.61 -6.17 8.72
N VAL A 30 2.69 -6.92 8.10
CA VAL A 30 2.41 -8.31 8.51
C VAL A 30 3.64 -9.20 8.34
N ASN A 31 4.34 -9.09 7.21
CA ASN A 31 5.53 -9.88 6.93
C ASN A 31 6.67 -9.58 7.91
N SER A 32 6.92 -8.30 8.18
CA SER A 32 8.05 -7.86 9.01
C SER A 32 7.81 -7.97 10.52
N ASN A 33 6.56 -7.84 10.98
CA ASN A 33 6.26 -7.76 12.43
C ASN A 33 5.44 -8.95 12.95
N ILE A 34 4.51 -9.49 12.14
CA ILE A 34 3.55 -10.48 12.61
C ILE A 34 4.06 -11.90 12.34
N TYR A 35 4.39 -12.22 11.09
CA TYR A 35 4.77 -13.59 10.71
C TYR A 35 6.12 -14.03 11.27
N TYR A 36 7.03 -13.09 11.48
CA TYR A 36 8.29 -13.36 12.17
C TYR A 36 8.05 -13.75 13.64
N LYS A 37 7.14 -13.07 14.33
CA LYS A 37 6.87 -13.26 15.76
C LYS A 37 5.90 -14.39 16.05
N TYR A 38 4.97 -14.66 15.14
CA TYR A 38 3.90 -15.64 15.31
C TYR A 38 3.77 -16.55 14.07
N PRO A 39 4.75 -17.43 13.84
CA PRO A 39 4.79 -18.29 12.64
C PRO A 39 3.63 -19.28 12.56
N GLN A 40 2.98 -19.61 13.69
CA GLN A 40 1.85 -20.53 13.81
C GLN A 40 0.51 -19.95 13.34
N LEU A 41 0.43 -18.63 13.08
CA LEU A 41 -0.82 -18.02 12.66
C LEU A 41 -1.25 -18.47 11.26
N ASN A 42 -2.56 -18.59 11.06
CA ASN A 42 -3.12 -18.77 9.73
C ASN A 42 -2.93 -17.49 8.91
N ARG A 43 -1.92 -17.50 8.04
CA ARG A 43 -1.55 -16.35 7.21
C ARG A 43 -2.71 -15.84 6.35
N ALA A 44 -3.53 -16.75 5.80
CA ALA A 44 -4.68 -16.38 4.98
C ALA A 44 -5.72 -15.59 5.79
N ALA A 45 -6.02 -16.02 7.01
CA ALA A 45 -6.93 -15.32 7.90
C ALA A 45 -6.41 -13.92 8.27
N VAL A 46 -5.13 -13.81 8.65
CA VAL A 46 -4.49 -12.52 8.97
C VAL A 46 -4.52 -11.57 7.77
N ASN A 47 -4.17 -12.06 6.59
CA ASN A 47 -4.20 -11.25 5.36
C ASN A 47 -5.62 -10.77 5.03
N GLN A 48 -6.61 -11.63 5.21
CA GLN A 48 -8.01 -11.26 5.01
C GLN A 48 -8.46 -10.18 5.98
N GLU A 49 -8.10 -10.26 7.27
CA GLU A 49 -8.41 -9.22 8.25
C GLU A 49 -7.77 -7.88 7.90
N VAL A 50 -6.51 -7.88 7.48
CA VAL A 50 -5.79 -6.67 7.07
C VAL A 50 -6.43 -6.04 5.84
N LEU A 51 -6.74 -6.83 4.81
CA LEU A 51 -7.46 -6.34 3.63
C LEU A 51 -8.83 -5.77 4.00
N ASN A 52 -9.59 -6.43 4.87
CA ASN A 52 -10.90 -5.94 5.31
C ASN A 52 -10.77 -4.57 6.00
N LYS A 53 -9.78 -4.39 6.88
CA LYS A 53 -9.52 -3.10 7.54
C LYS A 53 -9.19 -2.02 6.52
N ILE A 54 -8.32 -2.31 5.55
CA ILE A 54 -7.96 -1.37 4.48
C ILE A 54 -9.20 -0.99 3.66
N PHE A 55 -10.01 -1.98 3.26
CA PHE A 55 -11.23 -1.74 2.50
C PHE A 55 -12.23 -0.87 3.26
N SER A 56 -12.39 -1.09 4.57
CA SER A 56 -13.19 -0.22 5.44
C SER A 56 -12.66 1.21 5.49
N LEU A 57 -11.34 1.41 5.64
CA LEU A 57 -10.71 2.73 5.66
C LEU A 57 -10.96 3.52 4.37
N HIS A 58 -10.89 2.84 3.22
CA HIS A 58 -11.08 3.44 1.90
C HIS A 58 -12.54 3.52 1.46
N LYS A 59 -13.48 2.99 2.26
CA LYS A 59 -14.89 2.84 1.89
C LYS A 59 -15.02 2.17 0.51
N VAL A 60 -14.37 1.02 0.35
CA VAL A 60 -14.43 0.18 -0.85
C VAL A 60 -14.89 -1.21 -0.46
N THR A 61 -15.64 -1.86 -1.34
CA THR A 61 -15.98 -3.27 -1.16
C THR A 61 -14.91 -4.15 -1.79
N LYS A 62 -14.80 -5.40 -1.32
CA LYS A 62 -13.95 -6.42 -1.93
C LYS A 62 -14.24 -6.57 -3.43
N LYS A 63 -15.51 -6.59 -3.81
CA LYS A 63 -15.96 -6.71 -5.20
C LYS A 63 -15.49 -5.53 -6.05
N GLU A 64 -15.68 -4.30 -5.59
CA GLU A 64 -15.21 -3.11 -6.31
C GLU A 64 -13.70 -3.11 -6.49
N PHE A 65 -12.94 -3.48 -5.45
CA PHE A 65 -11.49 -3.59 -5.54
C PHE A 65 -11.06 -4.60 -6.59
N PHE A 66 -11.57 -5.84 -6.55
CA PHE A 66 -11.18 -6.88 -7.51
C PHE A 66 -11.61 -6.56 -8.94
N ASN A 67 -12.82 -6.02 -9.14
CA ASN A 67 -13.26 -5.57 -10.46
C ASN A 67 -12.36 -4.45 -10.99
N SER A 68 -11.96 -3.54 -10.11
CA SER A 68 -11.05 -2.44 -10.49
C SER A 68 -9.65 -2.95 -10.81
N LEU A 69 -9.16 -3.89 -10.02
CA LEU A 69 -7.86 -4.51 -10.24
C LEU A 69 -7.82 -5.18 -11.61
N ASP A 70 -8.81 -6.02 -11.94
CA ASP A 70 -8.92 -6.65 -13.27
C ASP A 70 -8.97 -5.61 -14.39
N TYR A 71 -9.79 -4.56 -14.23
CA TYR A 71 -9.89 -3.46 -15.18
C TYR A 71 -8.55 -2.75 -15.43
N TYR A 72 -7.76 -2.47 -14.39
CA TYR A 72 -6.47 -1.81 -14.53
C TYR A 72 -5.38 -2.77 -15.01
N GLN A 73 -5.41 -4.05 -14.64
CA GLN A 73 -4.45 -5.04 -15.14
C GLN A 73 -4.53 -5.21 -16.67
N GLN A 74 -5.72 -5.02 -17.25
CA GLN A 74 -5.91 -5.00 -18.71
C GLN A 74 -5.46 -3.68 -19.37
N ARG A 75 -5.01 -2.69 -18.60
CA ARG A 75 -4.53 -1.36 -19.03
C ARG A 75 -3.13 -1.11 -18.46
N PRO A 76 -2.10 -1.74 -19.06
CA PRO A 76 -0.77 -1.78 -18.48
C PRO A 76 -0.13 -0.38 -18.34
N ASP A 77 -0.41 0.54 -19.25
CA ASP A 77 0.04 1.94 -19.20
C ASP A 77 -0.39 2.63 -17.89
N VAL A 78 -1.68 2.56 -17.56
CA VAL A 78 -2.24 3.18 -16.36
C VAL A 78 -1.82 2.42 -15.11
N TYR A 79 -1.80 1.09 -15.17
CA TYR A 79 -1.46 0.26 -14.02
C TYR A 79 0.01 0.40 -13.62
N ILE A 80 0.94 0.39 -14.58
CA ILE A 80 2.37 0.60 -14.33
C ILE A 80 2.59 1.99 -13.71
N ALA A 81 1.93 3.04 -14.24
CA ALA A 81 2.05 4.38 -13.67
C ALA A 81 1.63 4.45 -12.19
N MET A 82 0.54 3.76 -11.81
CA MET A 82 0.14 3.66 -10.39
C MET A 82 1.19 2.91 -9.56
N LEU A 83 1.72 1.79 -10.06
CA LEU A 83 2.76 1.03 -9.35
C LEU A 83 4.05 1.84 -9.18
N ASP A 84 4.45 2.62 -10.17
CA ASP A 84 5.64 3.47 -10.09
C ASP A 84 5.42 4.64 -9.12
N SER A 85 4.21 5.21 -9.06
CA SER A 85 3.84 6.18 -8.03
C SER A 85 3.96 5.59 -6.61
N ILE A 86 3.43 4.37 -6.40
CA ILE A 86 3.53 3.62 -5.15
C ILE A 86 5.00 3.38 -4.76
N LYS A 87 5.84 2.92 -5.69
CA LYS A 87 7.28 2.70 -5.45
C LYS A 87 8.02 4.01 -5.12
N SER A 88 7.70 5.09 -5.83
CA SER A 88 8.27 6.41 -5.58
C SER A 88 7.93 6.89 -4.17
N ARG A 89 6.66 6.71 -3.76
CA ARG A 89 6.21 7.02 -2.39
C ARG A 89 6.93 6.18 -1.35
N GLN A 90 7.09 4.88 -1.57
CA GLN A 90 7.83 3.99 -0.67
C GLN A 90 9.28 4.45 -0.50
N THR A 91 9.95 4.79 -1.60
CA THR A 91 11.34 5.28 -1.57
C THR A 91 11.46 6.57 -0.78
N LYS A 92 10.51 7.50 -0.94
CA LYS A 92 10.47 8.76 -0.16
C LYS A 92 10.29 8.49 1.33
N GLU A 93 9.36 7.61 1.71
CA GLU A 93 9.13 7.26 3.12
C GLU A 93 10.33 6.54 3.74
N GLN A 94 11.04 5.69 2.98
CA GLN A 94 12.25 5.02 3.43
C GLN A 94 13.46 5.96 3.53
N GLY A 95 13.64 6.87 2.56
CA GLY A 95 14.70 7.88 2.58
C GLY A 95 14.50 8.97 3.63
N LEU A 96 13.26 9.20 4.07
CA LEU A 96 12.95 10.07 5.20
C LEU A 96 13.21 9.43 6.56
N ARG A 97 13.50 8.12 6.65
CA ARG A 97 13.93 7.51 7.91
C ARG A 97 15.32 8.07 8.21
N PRO A 98 15.51 8.91 9.24
CA PRO A 98 16.84 9.38 9.57
C PRO A 98 17.70 8.16 9.83
N ASN A 99 18.79 8.02 9.08
CA ASN A 99 19.75 6.96 9.27
C ASN A 99 20.27 7.14 10.70
N THR A 100 19.89 6.25 11.62
CA THR A 100 20.19 6.38 13.05
C THR A 100 21.70 6.31 13.34
N SER A 101 22.53 6.03 12.33
CA SER A 101 23.98 6.20 12.34
C SER A 101 24.43 7.67 12.39
N ASP A 102 23.69 8.58 11.76
CA ASP A 102 24.09 10.00 11.66
C ASP A 102 23.65 10.78 12.91
N SER A 103 22.47 10.46 13.46
CA SER A 103 21.97 11.07 14.71
C SER A 103 22.83 10.72 15.93
N ALA A 104 23.46 9.54 15.95
CA ALA A 104 24.36 9.14 17.05
C ALA A 104 25.73 9.86 17.01
N ARG A 105 26.15 10.33 15.82
CA ARG A 105 27.43 11.03 15.62
C ARG A 105 27.34 12.53 15.93
N ALA A 106 26.17 13.15 15.72
CA ALA A 106 25.94 14.56 16.07
C ALA A 106 25.91 14.81 17.59
N ALA A 107 25.51 13.83 18.40
CA ALA A 107 25.44 13.96 19.86
C ALA A 107 26.79 13.83 20.59
N GLN A 108 27.86 13.44 19.90
CA GLN A 108 29.19 13.19 20.50
C GLN A 108 30.22 14.30 20.25
N ALA A 109 29.87 15.35 19.50
CA ALA A 109 30.77 16.45 19.17
C ALA A 109 30.72 17.65 20.14
N ILE A 110 30.06 17.48 21.30
CA ILE A 110 30.00 18.50 22.35
C ILE A 110 30.59 17.90 23.63
N LYS A 111 31.92 17.74 23.67
CA LYS A 111 32.72 17.58 24.88
C LYS A 111 34.08 18.21 24.68
#